data_AF-A0A8H7ZMM1-F1
#
_entry.id   AF-A0A8H7ZMM1-F1
#
_cell.length_a   1.000
_cell.length_b   1.000
_cell.length_c   1.000
_cell.angle_alpha   90.00
_cell.angle_beta   90.00
_cell.angle_gamma   90.00
#
_symmetry.space_group_name_H-M   'P 1'
#
loop_
_entity.id
_entity.type
_entity.pdbx_description
1 polymer ?
#
loop_
_entity_poly.entity_id
_entity_poly.type
_entity_poly.pdbx_seq_one_letter_code
_entity_poly.pdbx_strand_id
1 'polypeptide(L)'
;VLLSHLANAVQPGTIEISKLKTDVNVSRLHPRGTKDYFEVMANLNLCVEGIKKLNNVVVVNVGAEDILGKKADLVLGLVWQLVRAHLFSEVNLGSWLSARAASPFPVRRYDSPHHPELIRLMDPEKENLKDMLKLSEEQILLRWINFHLQRARSRRAVANFGKDLADGECYIALLRQITPDRVPCDLLDRADRLPRADAEGRARLVLEHAGRLGARRFATARDITLGRARLNLGFVATLFNRHIGIRLATEEQAREIAAGREDAEERARAAEERARRLEEEAGALRARAERERAESEAARRSAEAAGRARHEAELAALKHLYESAAAALDIHRRGVEEGLSAALAGIRADLRAFLADQPVGGAATQPPPPGPSLKEAAPAASLADEPGLLRALVDKVLELSKERGDRLRAAQAQLEQSKKVNDLISVGG
;
A
#
# COMPACT_ATOMS: atom_id res chain seq x y z
N VAL A 1 22.33 -56.13 -24.78
CA VAL A 1 23.03 -56.47 -23.52
C VAL A 1 23.15 -55.26 -22.59
N LEU A 2 23.99 -54.26 -22.87
CA LEU A 2 24.14 -53.10 -21.98
C LEU A 2 22.82 -52.38 -21.67
N LEU A 3 22.05 -52.04 -22.71
CA LEU A 3 20.72 -51.42 -22.56
C LEU A 3 19.76 -52.29 -21.74
N SER A 4 19.88 -53.62 -21.83
CA SER A 4 19.05 -54.57 -21.10
C SER A 4 19.39 -54.57 -19.61
N HIS A 5 20.67 -54.49 -19.26
CA HIS A 5 21.09 -54.30 -17.87
C HIS A 5 20.64 -52.94 -17.31
N LEU A 6 20.74 -51.88 -18.12
CA LEU A 6 20.29 -50.55 -17.72
C LEU A 6 18.78 -50.53 -17.45
N ALA A 7 17.98 -51.17 -18.30
CA ALA A 7 16.54 -51.29 -18.09
C ALA A 7 16.20 -52.07 -16.80
N ASN A 8 16.93 -53.15 -16.50
CA ASN A 8 16.76 -53.88 -15.25
C ASN A 8 17.20 -53.10 -14.00
N ALA A 9 18.09 -52.12 -14.15
CA ALA A 9 18.46 -51.21 -13.07
C ALA A 9 17.35 -50.17 -12.79
N VAL A 10 16.50 -49.86 -13.78
CA VAL A 10 15.30 -49.03 -13.57
C VAL A 10 14.23 -49.84 -12.85
N GLN A 11 13.92 -51.03 -13.36
CA GLN A 11 12.95 -51.94 -12.77
C GLN A 11 13.47 -53.38 -12.85
N PRO A 12 13.78 -54.02 -11.71
CA PRO A 12 14.28 -55.39 -11.71
C PRO A 12 13.29 -56.35 -12.37
N GLY A 13 13.79 -57.23 -13.23
CA GLY A 13 12.99 -58.26 -13.90
C GLY A 13 12.27 -57.81 -15.17
N THR A 14 12.47 -56.57 -15.65
CA THR A 14 11.87 -56.11 -16.91
C THR A 14 12.32 -56.93 -18.13
N ILE A 15 13.60 -57.30 -18.17
CA ILE A 15 14.18 -58.13 -19.24
C ILE A 15 14.88 -59.33 -18.60
N GLU A 16 14.55 -60.53 -19.07
CA GLU A 16 15.26 -61.74 -18.68
C GLU A 16 16.64 -61.78 -19.36
N ILE A 17 17.68 -61.45 -18.60
CA ILE A 17 19.07 -61.41 -19.10
C ILE A 17 19.54 -62.79 -19.57
N SER A 18 19.02 -63.88 -18.99
CA SER A 18 19.30 -65.26 -19.38
C SER A 18 18.88 -65.59 -20.82
N LYS A 19 17.91 -64.86 -21.38
CA LYS A 19 17.44 -65.04 -22.77
C LYS A 19 18.33 -64.30 -23.77
N LEU A 20 19.28 -63.47 -23.32
CA LEU A 20 20.15 -62.70 -24.20
C LEU A 20 21.27 -63.59 -24.75
N LYS A 21 21.44 -63.53 -26.06
CA LYS A 21 22.52 -64.22 -26.77
C LYS A 21 23.80 -63.41 -26.65
N THR A 22 24.79 -63.92 -25.91
CA THR A 22 26.07 -63.23 -25.65
C THR A 22 27.23 -63.74 -26.49
N ASP A 23 27.15 -64.98 -26.98
CA ASP A 23 28.13 -65.58 -27.88
C ASP A 23 27.88 -65.13 -29.33
N VAL A 24 28.26 -63.88 -29.65
CA VAL A 24 28.03 -63.29 -30.96
C VAL A 24 29.30 -62.64 -31.50
N ASN A 25 29.64 -62.92 -32.75
CA ASN A 25 30.81 -62.32 -33.39
C ASN A 25 30.46 -60.97 -34.03
N VAL A 26 30.90 -59.88 -33.40
CA VAL A 26 30.63 -58.50 -33.82
C VAL A 26 31.19 -58.18 -35.21
N SER A 27 32.28 -58.83 -35.63
CA SER A 27 32.89 -58.65 -36.95
C SER A 27 32.04 -59.23 -38.10
N ARG A 28 31.05 -60.08 -37.79
CA ARG A 28 30.16 -60.74 -38.76
C ARG A 28 28.76 -60.10 -38.84
N LEU A 29 28.57 -58.93 -38.25
CA LEU A 29 27.29 -58.19 -38.29
C LEU A 29 27.07 -57.51 -39.65
N HIS A 30 26.67 -58.29 -40.65
CA HIS A 30 26.28 -57.78 -41.96
C HIS A 30 24.77 -57.97 -42.19
N PRO A 31 24.08 -57.01 -42.83
CA PRO A 31 22.64 -57.11 -43.13
C PRO A 31 22.27 -58.29 -44.03
N ARG A 32 23.24 -58.88 -44.74
CA ARG A 32 23.04 -60.04 -45.64
C ARG A 32 22.97 -61.38 -44.88
N GLY A 33 22.29 -61.40 -43.74
CA GLY A 33 21.71 -62.62 -43.18
C GLY A 33 22.67 -63.62 -42.51
N THR A 34 23.61 -63.15 -41.70
CA THR A 34 24.43 -64.05 -40.85
C THR A 34 23.66 -64.41 -39.57
N LYS A 35 23.86 -65.64 -39.04
CA LYS A 35 23.26 -66.06 -37.74
C LYS A 35 23.46 -64.98 -36.66
N ASP A 36 24.68 -64.46 -36.55
CA ASP A 36 25.05 -63.39 -35.62
C ASP A 36 24.15 -62.14 -35.74
N TYR A 37 23.81 -61.72 -36.96
CA TYR A 37 22.93 -60.57 -37.21
C TYR A 37 21.53 -60.79 -36.64
N PHE A 38 20.93 -61.96 -36.92
CA PHE A 38 19.60 -62.30 -36.40
C PHE A 38 19.60 -62.42 -34.87
N GLU A 39 20.70 -62.90 -34.29
CA GLU A 39 20.84 -63.03 -32.84
C GLU A 39 20.96 -61.68 -32.14
N VAL A 40 21.71 -60.74 -32.70
CA VAL A 40 21.73 -59.36 -32.18
C VAL A 40 20.39 -58.67 -32.38
N MET A 41 19.75 -58.83 -33.55
CA MET A 41 18.43 -58.27 -33.79
C MET A 41 17.39 -58.80 -32.82
N ALA A 42 17.40 -60.10 -32.52
CA ALA A 42 16.53 -60.70 -31.51
C ALA A 42 16.76 -60.09 -30.11
N ASN A 43 18.03 -59.94 -29.70
CA ASN A 43 18.38 -59.29 -28.43
C ASN A 43 17.90 -57.84 -28.36
N LEU A 44 18.04 -57.09 -29.45
CA LEU A 44 17.63 -55.69 -29.53
C LEU A 44 16.11 -55.55 -29.52
N ASN A 45 15.38 -56.42 -30.22
CA ASN A 45 13.91 -56.46 -30.18
C ASN A 45 13.40 -56.75 -28.77
N LEU A 46 13.94 -57.79 -28.11
CA LEU A 46 13.60 -58.10 -26.72
C LEU A 46 13.89 -56.91 -25.79
N CYS A 47 15.00 -56.21 -26.02
CA CYS A 47 15.36 -55.03 -25.24
C CYS A 47 14.38 -53.88 -25.46
N VAL A 48 14.04 -53.55 -26.71
CA VAL A 48 13.11 -52.45 -27.03
C VAL A 48 11.71 -52.76 -26.52
N GLU A 49 11.23 -54.00 -26.65
CA GLU A 49 9.95 -54.43 -26.09
C GLU A 49 9.92 -54.37 -24.57
N GLY A 50 11.00 -54.79 -23.90
CA GLY A 50 11.14 -54.68 -22.45
C GLY A 50 11.08 -53.22 -21.99
N ILE A 51 11.82 -52.33 -22.67
CA ILE A 51 11.85 -50.90 -22.32
C ILE A 51 10.48 -50.26 -22.55
N LYS A 52 9.73 -50.63 -23.60
CA LYS A 52 8.37 -50.13 -23.85
C LYS A 52 7.36 -50.49 -22.77
N LYS A 53 7.61 -51.54 -21.97
CA LYS A 53 6.76 -51.94 -20.84
C LYS A 53 7.00 -51.12 -19.57
N LEU A 54 8.05 -50.28 -19.54
CA LEU A 54 8.33 -49.43 -18.40
C LEU A 54 7.38 -48.22 -18.41
N ASN A 55 6.60 -48.06 -17.33
CA ASN A 55 5.57 -47.01 -17.23
C ASN A 55 6.13 -45.58 -17.33
N ASN A 56 7.37 -45.36 -16.90
CA ASN A 56 8.00 -44.03 -16.82
C ASN A 56 9.01 -43.77 -17.96
N VAL A 57 8.95 -44.53 -19.05
CA VAL A 57 9.86 -44.39 -20.20
C VAL A 57 9.05 -44.15 -21.46
N VAL A 58 9.26 -43.00 -22.10
CA VAL A 58 8.61 -42.69 -23.38
C VAL A 58 9.55 -43.06 -24.53
N VAL A 59 9.28 -44.18 -25.18
CA VAL A 59 10.00 -44.61 -26.39
C VAL A 59 9.23 -44.19 -27.63
N VAL A 60 9.61 -43.08 -28.25
CA VAL A 60 9.04 -42.64 -29.54
C VAL A 60 10.01 -42.99 -30.66
N ASN A 61 9.53 -43.75 -31.66
CA ASN A 61 10.22 -43.99 -32.93
C ASN A 61 11.64 -44.59 -32.82
N VAL A 62 11.88 -45.52 -31.88
CA VAL A 62 13.13 -46.29 -31.80
C VAL A 62 12.85 -47.77 -32.05
N GLY A 63 13.46 -48.32 -33.09
CA GLY A 63 13.47 -49.75 -33.41
C GLY A 63 14.82 -50.42 -33.13
N ALA A 64 14.84 -51.75 -33.19
CA ALA A 64 16.09 -52.52 -33.06
C ALA A 64 17.10 -52.16 -34.16
N GLU A 65 16.63 -51.88 -35.38
CA GLU A 65 17.48 -51.49 -36.51
C GLU A 65 18.19 -50.15 -36.27
N ASP A 66 17.55 -49.19 -35.59
CA ASP A 66 18.15 -47.90 -35.27
C ASP A 66 19.32 -48.04 -34.29
N ILE A 67 19.17 -48.97 -33.33
CA ILE A 67 20.21 -49.29 -32.36
C ILE A 67 21.34 -50.06 -33.03
N LEU A 68 21.01 -51.04 -33.89
CA LEU A 68 22.02 -51.80 -34.63
C LEU A 68 22.81 -50.91 -35.60
N GLY A 69 22.12 -49.98 -36.26
CA GLY A 69 22.70 -48.96 -37.12
C GLY A 69 23.44 -47.85 -36.37
N LYS A 70 23.52 -47.91 -35.03
CA LYS A 70 24.25 -46.97 -34.17
C LYS A 70 23.84 -45.51 -34.39
N LYS A 71 22.55 -45.25 -34.62
CA LYS A 71 22.04 -43.88 -34.76
C LYS A 71 22.15 -43.15 -33.42
N ALA A 72 23.19 -42.31 -33.29
CA ALA A 72 23.61 -41.72 -32.03
C ALA A 72 22.48 -40.96 -31.31
N ASP A 73 21.70 -40.16 -32.05
CA ASP A 73 20.63 -39.35 -31.46
C ASP A 73 19.51 -40.21 -30.84
N LEU A 74 19.13 -41.30 -31.52
CA LEU A 74 18.08 -42.21 -31.05
C LEU A 74 18.57 -43.05 -29.87
N VAL A 75 19.81 -43.56 -29.94
CA VAL A 75 20.40 -44.35 -28.85
C VAL A 75 20.60 -43.47 -27.61
N LEU A 76 21.12 -42.25 -27.75
CA LEU A 76 21.31 -41.33 -26.63
C LEU A 76 19.98 -40.85 -26.05
N GLY A 77 18.97 -40.63 -26.90
CA GLY A 77 17.61 -40.35 -26.45
C GLY A 77 17.04 -41.48 -25.59
N LEU A 78 17.19 -42.73 -26.02
CA LEU A 78 16.75 -43.91 -25.27
C LEU A 78 17.49 -44.06 -23.93
N VAL A 79 18.81 -43.90 -23.94
CA VAL A 79 19.64 -43.95 -22.71
C VAL A 79 19.21 -42.84 -21.74
N TRP A 80 18.97 -41.63 -22.23
CA TRP A 80 18.46 -40.54 -21.41
C TRP A 80 17.11 -40.87 -20.76
N GLN A 81 16.17 -41.47 -21.50
CA GLN A 81 14.87 -41.85 -20.93
C GLN A 81 15.01 -42.90 -19.82
N LEU A 82 15.94 -43.86 -19.97
CA LEU A 82 16.22 -44.86 -18.93
C LEU A 82 16.88 -44.22 -17.69
N VAL A 83 17.86 -43.34 -17.89
CA VAL A 83 18.50 -42.57 -16.81
C VAL A 83 17.46 -41.71 -16.08
N ARG A 84 16.59 -41.03 -16.83
CA ARG A 84 15.48 -40.25 -16.29
C ARG A 84 14.59 -41.16 -15.43
N ALA A 85 14.08 -42.26 -15.98
CA ALA A 85 13.21 -43.16 -15.22
C ALA A 85 13.85 -43.67 -13.91
N HIS A 86 15.16 -43.96 -13.90
CA HIS A 86 15.88 -44.34 -12.69
C HIS A 86 16.04 -43.19 -11.70
N LEU A 87 16.40 -41.98 -12.15
CA LEU A 87 16.58 -40.83 -11.26
C LEU A 87 15.26 -40.40 -10.60
N PHE A 88 14.16 -40.57 -11.32
CA PHE A 88 12.85 -40.08 -10.93
C PHE A 88 11.93 -41.15 -10.32
N SER A 89 12.39 -42.40 -10.19
CA SER A 89 11.61 -43.46 -9.54
C SER A 89 11.24 -43.12 -8.09
N GLU A 90 12.08 -42.32 -7.42
CA GLU A 90 11.90 -41.85 -6.04
C GLU A 90 11.21 -40.47 -5.95
N VAL A 91 11.07 -39.78 -7.08
CA VAL A 91 10.60 -38.37 -7.17
C VAL A 91 9.13 -38.33 -7.62
N ASN A 92 8.28 -39.12 -6.98
CA ASN A 92 6.83 -38.97 -7.12
C ASN A 92 6.09 -39.40 -5.85
N LEU A 93 4.99 -38.72 -5.56
CA LEU A 93 4.11 -39.05 -4.42
C LEU A 93 3.34 -40.36 -4.64
N GLY A 94 3.09 -40.74 -5.89
CA GLY A 94 2.30 -41.91 -6.25
C GLY A 94 2.96 -43.23 -5.84
N SER A 95 4.29 -43.34 -6.03
CA SER A 95 5.06 -44.50 -5.62
C SER A 95 5.06 -44.67 -4.11
N TRP A 96 5.18 -43.57 -3.36
CA TRP A 96 5.05 -43.59 -1.90
C TRP A 96 3.66 -44.04 -1.43
N LEU A 97 2.58 -43.45 -1.97
CA LEU A 97 1.21 -43.78 -1.57
C LEU A 97 0.87 -45.24 -1.88
N SER A 98 1.30 -45.74 -3.04
CA SER A 98 1.11 -47.14 -3.43
C SER A 98 1.90 -48.09 -2.51
N ALA A 99 3.15 -47.77 -2.20
CA ALA A 99 3.96 -48.56 -1.27
C ALA A 99 3.37 -48.57 0.15
N ARG A 100 2.83 -47.43 0.61
CA ARG A 100 2.16 -47.32 1.91
C ARG A 100 0.83 -48.09 1.97
N ALA A 101 0.06 -48.10 0.88
CA ALA A 101 -1.17 -48.90 0.80
C ALA A 101 -0.91 -50.42 0.82
N ALA A 102 0.27 -50.85 0.37
CA ALA A 102 0.66 -52.26 0.33
C ALA A 102 1.16 -52.82 1.68
N SER A 103 1.43 -51.98 2.70
CA SER A 103 1.93 -52.40 4.02
C SER A 103 1.00 -51.97 5.16
N PRO A 104 0.48 -52.90 5.98
CA PRO A 104 -0.32 -52.57 7.17
C PRO A 104 0.49 -51.92 8.30
N PHE A 105 1.82 -51.96 8.25
CA PHE A 105 2.69 -51.50 9.32
C PHE A 105 3.26 -50.09 9.04
N PRO A 106 3.45 -49.25 10.08
CA PRO A 106 4.10 -47.95 9.94
C PRO A 106 5.53 -48.15 9.43
N VAL A 107 5.81 -47.58 8.25
CA VAL A 107 7.12 -47.63 7.60
C VAL A 107 8.13 -46.87 8.47
N ARG A 108 9.20 -47.53 8.92
CA ARG A 108 10.32 -46.85 9.61
C ARG A 108 10.91 -45.80 8.68
N ARG A 109 11.13 -44.56 9.19
CA ARG A 109 11.61 -43.38 8.43
C ARG A 109 12.87 -43.58 7.59
N TYR A 110 13.65 -44.63 7.83
CA TYR A 110 14.96 -44.85 7.20
C TYR A 110 14.99 -45.90 6.08
N ASP A 111 13.93 -46.70 5.90
CA ASP A 111 13.93 -47.81 4.93
C ASP A 111 13.02 -47.57 3.71
N SER A 112 12.43 -46.38 3.60
CA SER A 112 11.55 -46.02 2.47
C SER A 112 12.27 -45.11 1.48
N PRO A 113 12.49 -45.51 0.21
CA PRO A 113 13.07 -44.67 -0.84
C PRO A 113 12.08 -43.60 -1.35
N HIS A 114 11.18 -43.16 -0.47
CA HIS A 114 10.02 -42.37 -0.80
C HIS A 114 9.97 -41.14 0.10
N HIS A 115 9.60 -40.01 -0.48
CA HIS A 115 9.64 -38.70 0.17
C HIS A 115 8.23 -38.22 0.58
N PRO A 116 7.67 -38.64 1.73
CA PRO A 116 6.41 -38.09 2.25
C PRO A 116 6.47 -36.57 2.48
N GLU A 117 7.67 -36.01 2.60
CA GLU A 117 7.96 -34.58 2.70
C GLU A 117 7.38 -33.78 1.53
N LEU A 118 7.19 -34.40 0.37
CA LEU A 118 6.65 -33.77 -0.84
C LEU A 118 5.27 -33.13 -0.60
N ILE A 119 4.51 -33.62 0.41
CA ILE A 119 3.24 -33.01 0.83
C ILE A 119 3.41 -31.53 1.20
N ARG A 120 4.58 -31.12 1.71
CA ARG A 120 4.86 -29.71 2.05
C ARG A 120 5.16 -28.81 0.87
N LEU A 121 5.38 -29.38 -0.32
CA LEU A 121 5.51 -28.62 -1.55
C LEU A 121 4.15 -28.23 -2.14
N MET A 122 3.06 -28.72 -1.55
CA MET A 122 1.70 -28.34 -1.92
C MET A 122 1.36 -26.98 -1.33
N ASP A 123 0.66 -26.16 -2.12
CA ASP A 123 -0.04 -25.00 -1.59
C ASP A 123 -1.36 -25.51 -0.98
N PRO A 124 -1.51 -25.52 0.37
CA PRO A 124 -2.67 -26.11 1.02
C PRO A 124 -3.98 -25.35 0.72
N GLU A 125 -3.92 -24.14 0.17
CA GLU A 125 -5.09 -23.33 -0.13
C GLU A 125 -5.57 -23.47 -1.59
N LYS A 126 -4.69 -23.91 -2.50
CA LYS A 126 -4.98 -23.90 -3.95
C LYS A 126 -5.01 -25.27 -4.61
N GLU A 127 -4.40 -26.28 -4.00
CA GLU A 127 -4.17 -27.56 -4.66
C GLU A 127 -4.53 -28.76 -3.79
N ASN A 128 -5.15 -29.76 -4.40
CA ASN A 128 -5.47 -31.02 -3.75
C ASN A 128 -4.37 -32.07 -4.02
N LEU A 129 -4.30 -33.09 -3.15
CA LEU A 129 -3.36 -34.22 -3.30
C LEU A 129 -3.46 -34.90 -4.68
N LYS A 130 -4.67 -34.98 -5.25
CA LYS A 130 -4.90 -35.55 -6.59
C LYS A 130 -4.22 -34.75 -7.71
N ASP A 131 -4.08 -33.44 -7.56
CA ASP A 131 -3.45 -32.60 -8.58
C ASP A 131 -1.93 -32.68 -8.50
N MET A 132 -1.40 -32.84 -7.29
CA MET A 132 0.01 -33.14 -7.08
C MET A 132 0.45 -34.49 -7.66
N LEU A 133 -0.41 -35.50 -7.62
CA LEU A 133 -0.14 -36.80 -8.24
C LEU A 133 -0.07 -36.75 -9.77
N LYS A 134 -0.62 -35.70 -10.41
CA LYS A 134 -0.56 -35.50 -11.87
C LYS A 134 0.68 -34.72 -12.32
N LEU A 135 1.43 -34.13 -11.40
CA LEU A 135 2.60 -33.34 -11.74
C LEU A 135 3.70 -34.21 -12.33
N SER A 136 4.37 -33.68 -13.34
CA SER A 136 5.59 -34.30 -13.85
C SER A 136 6.73 -34.17 -12.84
N GLU A 137 7.74 -35.01 -12.97
CA GLU A 137 8.83 -35.06 -12.00
C GLU A 137 9.70 -33.79 -12.07
N GLU A 138 9.77 -33.17 -13.25
CA GLU A 138 10.36 -31.84 -13.47
C GLU A 138 9.62 -30.75 -12.68
N GLN A 139 8.28 -30.76 -12.69
CA GLN A 139 7.48 -29.80 -11.95
C GLN A 139 7.63 -29.95 -10.44
N ILE A 140 7.72 -31.19 -9.96
CA ILE A 140 7.97 -31.50 -8.55
C ILE A 140 9.33 -30.93 -8.12
N LEU A 141 10.39 -31.15 -8.92
CA LEU A 141 11.71 -30.61 -8.63
C LEU A 141 11.77 -29.07 -8.70
N LEU A 142 11.07 -28.44 -9.64
CA LEU A 142 10.98 -26.97 -9.71
C LEU A 142 10.32 -26.39 -8.45
N ARG A 143 9.22 -27.01 -7.99
CA ARG A 143 8.56 -26.62 -6.74
C ARG A 143 9.48 -26.81 -5.54
N TRP A 144 10.22 -27.92 -5.51
CA TRP A 144 11.20 -28.19 -4.46
C TRP A 144 12.31 -27.14 -4.39
N ILE A 145 12.91 -26.77 -5.54
CA ILE A 145 13.92 -25.70 -5.58
C ILE A 145 13.31 -24.40 -5.06
N ASN A 146 12.15 -24.01 -5.58
CA ASN A 146 11.51 -22.74 -5.22
C ASN A 146 11.09 -22.69 -3.75
N PHE A 147 10.65 -23.80 -3.16
CA PHE A 147 10.37 -23.91 -1.74
C PHE A 147 11.59 -23.55 -0.88
N HIS A 148 12.77 -24.08 -1.23
CA HIS A 148 14.00 -23.76 -0.52
C HIS A 148 14.51 -22.35 -0.80
N LEU A 149 14.37 -21.85 -2.04
CA LEU A 149 14.74 -20.47 -2.37
C LEU A 149 13.90 -19.44 -1.62
N GLN A 150 12.59 -19.69 -1.47
CA GLN A 150 11.70 -18.84 -0.67
C GLN A 150 12.12 -18.84 0.81
N ARG A 151 12.47 -20.00 1.38
CA ARG A 151 13.00 -20.11 2.75
C ARG A 151 14.34 -19.38 2.92
N ALA A 152 15.19 -19.39 1.88
CA ALA A 152 16.40 -18.60 1.82
C ALA A 152 16.16 -17.09 1.62
N ARG A 153 14.89 -16.65 1.54
CA ARG A 153 14.46 -15.27 1.23
C ARG A 153 15.05 -14.76 -0.09
N SER A 154 15.29 -15.66 -1.04
CA SER A 154 15.70 -15.28 -2.39
C SER A 154 14.55 -14.59 -3.12
N ARG A 155 14.84 -13.50 -3.82
CA ARG A 155 13.86 -12.81 -4.68
C ARG A 155 13.67 -13.51 -6.03
N ARG A 156 14.50 -14.52 -6.34
CA ARG A 156 14.49 -15.24 -7.61
C ARG A 156 13.64 -16.50 -7.51
N ALA A 157 12.86 -16.75 -8.56
CA ALA A 157 12.15 -17.99 -8.78
C ALA A 157 12.74 -18.70 -10.01
N VAL A 158 12.81 -20.03 -9.94
CA VAL A 158 13.31 -20.89 -11.01
C VAL A 158 12.10 -21.49 -11.72
N ALA A 159 11.96 -21.20 -13.01
CA ALA A 159 10.92 -21.75 -13.88
C ALA A 159 11.46 -22.84 -14.82
N ASN A 160 12.78 -22.91 -15.02
CA ASN A 160 13.41 -23.91 -15.89
C ASN A 160 14.77 -24.38 -15.36
N PHE A 161 15.21 -25.58 -15.78
CA PHE A 161 16.52 -26.14 -15.43
C PHE A 161 17.67 -25.62 -16.31
N GLY A 162 17.44 -24.59 -17.13
CA GLY A 162 18.42 -24.05 -18.07
C GLY A 162 18.96 -22.70 -17.60
N LYS A 163 18.47 -21.63 -18.23
CA LYS A 163 18.96 -20.25 -18.05
C LYS A 163 18.84 -19.78 -16.61
N ASP A 164 17.79 -20.18 -15.90
CA ASP A 164 17.53 -19.69 -14.53
C ASP A 164 18.55 -20.22 -13.50
N LEU A 165 19.25 -21.31 -13.84
CA LEU A 165 20.26 -21.95 -13.01
C LEU A 165 21.69 -21.72 -13.52
N ALA A 166 21.86 -21.07 -14.67
CA ALA A 166 23.12 -21.00 -15.38
C ALA A 166 24.21 -20.18 -14.66
N ASP A 167 23.80 -19.20 -13.86
CA ASP A 167 24.72 -18.35 -13.10
C ASP A 167 25.15 -18.95 -11.74
N GLY A 168 24.63 -20.11 -11.36
CA GLY A 168 24.95 -20.82 -10.13
C GLY A 168 24.44 -20.22 -8.82
N GLU A 169 23.80 -19.04 -8.81
CA GLU A 169 23.36 -18.38 -7.56
C GLU A 169 22.23 -19.16 -6.88
N CYS A 170 21.28 -19.64 -7.68
CA CYS A 170 20.18 -20.48 -7.20
C CYS A 170 20.70 -21.78 -6.56
N TYR A 171 21.77 -22.37 -7.10
CA TYR A 171 22.38 -23.56 -6.51
C TYR A 171 23.06 -23.27 -5.17
N ILE A 172 23.72 -22.12 -5.01
CA ILE A 172 24.32 -21.71 -3.73
C ILE A 172 23.23 -21.57 -2.66
N ALA A 173 22.17 -20.82 -2.97
CA ALA A 173 21.06 -20.61 -2.04
C ALA A 173 20.38 -21.93 -1.67
N LEU A 174 20.18 -22.83 -2.64
CA LEU A 174 19.64 -24.16 -2.41
C LEU A 174 20.53 -25.00 -1.49
N LEU A 175 21.83 -25.14 -1.81
CA LEU A 175 22.78 -25.96 -1.04
C LEU A 175 22.91 -25.47 0.41
N ARG A 176 22.89 -24.15 0.65
CA ARG A 176 22.86 -23.58 2.00
C ARG A 176 21.63 -24.04 2.82
N GLN A 177 20.47 -24.22 2.18
CA GLN A 177 19.25 -24.66 2.85
C GLN A 177 19.20 -26.16 3.10
N ILE A 178 19.67 -26.97 2.14
CA ILE A 178 19.52 -28.44 2.23
C ILE A 178 20.60 -29.10 3.10
N THR A 179 21.76 -28.45 3.28
CA THR A 179 22.92 -29.05 3.97
C THR A 179 23.65 -28.14 4.98
N PRO A 180 22.97 -27.30 5.79
CA PRO A 180 23.65 -26.39 6.72
C PRO A 180 24.51 -27.10 7.77
N ASP A 181 24.09 -28.28 8.21
CA ASP A 181 24.74 -29.01 9.31
C ASP A 181 25.67 -30.15 8.84
N ARG A 182 25.73 -30.44 7.53
CA ARG A 182 26.41 -31.63 6.99
C ARG A 182 27.78 -31.34 6.41
N VAL A 183 27.92 -30.24 5.68
CA VAL A 183 29.18 -29.84 5.03
C VAL A 183 29.38 -28.36 5.32
N PRO A 184 30.59 -27.95 5.76
CA PRO A 184 30.90 -26.53 5.92
C PRO A 184 30.58 -25.72 4.66
N CYS A 185 30.00 -24.54 4.84
CA CYS A 185 29.62 -23.64 3.75
C CYS A 185 30.79 -22.84 3.16
N ASP A 186 32.03 -23.17 3.53
CA ASP A 186 33.26 -22.47 3.11
C ASP A 186 33.38 -22.30 1.59
N LEU A 187 33.09 -23.37 0.85
CA LEU A 187 33.10 -23.36 -0.62
C LEU A 187 31.97 -22.49 -1.20
N LEU A 188 30.80 -22.49 -0.56
CA LEU A 188 29.64 -21.71 -1.00
C LEU A 188 29.87 -20.21 -0.74
N ASP A 189 30.47 -19.86 0.40
CA ASP A 189 30.81 -18.47 0.72
C ASP A 189 31.89 -17.92 -0.21
N ARG A 190 32.86 -18.74 -0.61
CA ARG A 190 33.82 -18.39 -1.66
C ARG A 190 33.13 -18.19 -3.00
N ALA A 191 32.19 -19.06 -3.36
CA ALA A 191 31.45 -18.99 -4.61
C ALA A 191 30.57 -17.73 -4.70
N ASP A 192 29.96 -17.33 -3.58
CA ASP A 192 29.09 -16.15 -3.47
C ASP A 192 29.87 -14.83 -3.59
N ARG A 193 31.15 -14.82 -3.18
CA ARG A 193 32.06 -13.68 -3.32
C ARG A 193 32.61 -13.50 -4.74
N LEU A 194 32.44 -14.49 -5.62
CA LEU A 194 32.94 -14.39 -6.99
C LEU A 194 32.11 -13.37 -7.81
N PRO A 195 32.76 -12.56 -8.67
CA PRO A 195 32.07 -11.64 -9.57
C PRO A 195 31.03 -12.37 -10.42
N ARG A 196 29.95 -11.68 -10.80
CA ARG A 196 28.89 -12.24 -11.67
C ARG A 196 29.40 -12.76 -13.02
N ALA A 197 30.51 -12.19 -13.51
CA ALA A 197 31.14 -12.63 -14.75
C ALA A 197 31.74 -14.04 -14.65
N ASP A 198 32.11 -14.49 -13.44
CA ASP A 198 32.74 -15.79 -13.21
C ASP A 198 31.71 -16.86 -12.78
N ALA A 199 30.71 -17.07 -13.64
CA ALA A 199 29.69 -18.09 -13.44
C ALA A 199 30.30 -19.51 -13.45
N GLU A 200 31.37 -19.74 -14.23
CA GLU A 200 32.01 -21.06 -14.33
C GLU A 200 32.82 -21.40 -13.07
N GLY A 201 33.58 -20.44 -12.52
CA GLY A 201 34.26 -20.61 -11.23
C GLY A 201 33.27 -20.88 -10.10
N ARG A 202 32.13 -20.17 -10.12
CA ARG A 202 31.03 -20.38 -9.17
C ARG A 202 30.42 -21.78 -9.30
N ALA A 203 30.08 -22.21 -10.52
CA ALA A 203 29.54 -23.54 -10.79
C ALA A 203 30.52 -24.65 -10.40
N ARG A 204 31.83 -24.44 -10.55
CA ARG A 204 32.87 -25.38 -10.11
C ARG A 204 32.87 -25.58 -8.60
N LEU A 205 32.79 -24.49 -7.82
CA LEU A 205 32.73 -24.56 -6.36
C LEU A 205 31.42 -25.19 -5.87
N VAL A 206 30.30 -24.90 -6.53
CA VAL A 206 29.00 -25.55 -6.28
C VAL A 206 29.10 -27.07 -6.47
N LEU A 207 29.72 -27.51 -7.58
CA LEU A 207 29.92 -28.94 -7.86
C LEU A 207 30.91 -29.59 -6.90
N GLU A 208 31.94 -28.88 -6.45
CA GLU A 208 32.87 -29.38 -5.42
C GLU A 208 32.15 -29.59 -4.09
N HIS A 209 31.32 -28.63 -3.68
CA HIS A 209 30.47 -28.77 -2.49
C HIS A 209 29.49 -29.95 -2.63
N ALA A 210 28.83 -30.09 -3.78
CA ALA A 210 27.99 -31.25 -4.09
C ALA A 210 28.79 -32.57 -4.11
N GLY A 211 30.08 -32.53 -4.44
CA GLY A 211 30.99 -33.67 -4.39
C GLY A 211 31.21 -34.18 -2.97
N ARG A 212 31.37 -33.27 -2.00
CA ARG A 212 31.44 -33.62 -0.56
C ARG A 212 30.16 -34.29 -0.05
N LEU A 213 29.03 -34.03 -0.70
CA LEU A 213 27.72 -34.64 -0.43
C LEU A 213 27.50 -35.99 -1.16
N GLY A 214 28.41 -36.38 -2.06
CA GLY A 214 28.21 -37.55 -2.93
C GLY A 214 27.19 -37.33 -4.04
N ALA A 215 26.89 -36.09 -4.40
CA ALA A 215 25.86 -35.69 -5.36
C ALA A 215 26.40 -34.98 -6.63
N ARG A 216 27.71 -35.04 -6.90
CA ARG A 216 28.36 -34.42 -8.09
C ARG A 216 28.21 -35.25 -9.37
N ARG A 217 27.02 -35.74 -9.69
CA ARG A 217 26.79 -36.54 -10.91
C ARG A 217 26.12 -35.70 -12.00
N PHE A 218 26.21 -36.18 -13.25
CA PHE A 218 25.57 -35.64 -14.47
C PHE A 218 26.08 -34.31 -15.04
N ALA A 219 26.28 -33.27 -14.25
CA ALA A 219 26.64 -31.95 -14.76
C ALA A 219 28.11 -31.56 -14.50
N THR A 220 28.75 -30.93 -15.48
CA THR A 220 30.02 -30.20 -15.29
C THR A 220 29.76 -28.70 -15.11
N ALA A 221 30.77 -27.94 -14.65
CA ALA A 221 30.63 -26.49 -14.46
C ALA A 221 30.21 -25.78 -15.76
N ARG A 222 30.76 -26.25 -16.90
CA ARG A 222 30.41 -25.74 -18.22
C ARG A 222 28.99 -26.12 -18.66
N ASP A 223 28.49 -27.29 -18.26
CA ASP A 223 27.11 -27.69 -18.57
C ASP A 223 26.08 -26.82 -17.84
N ILE A 224 26.41 -26.45 -16.58
CA ILE A 224 25.61 -25.53 -15.78
C ILE A 224 25.57 -24.16 -16.45
N THR A 225 26.74 -23.57 -16.76
CA THR A 225 26.81 -22.22 -17.35
C THR A 225 26.22 -22.12 -18.75
N LEU A 226 26.30 -23.19 -19.55
CA LEU A 226 25.63 -23.27 -20.84
C LEU A 226 24.11 -23.50 -20.71
N GLY A 227 23.58 -23.75 -19.51
CA GLY A 227 22.16 -23.96 -19.27
C GLY A 227 21.64 -25.26 -19.89
N ARG A 228 22.43 -26.34 -19.90
CA ARG A 228 22.03 -27.64 -20.46
C ARG A 228 20.98 -28.30 -19.57
N ALA A 229 19.71 -28.04 -19.89
CA ALA A 229 18.56 -28.41 -19.06
C ALA A 229 18.54 -29.88 -18.61
N ARG A 230 18.83 -30.85 -19.50
CA ARG A 230 18.82 -32.28 -19.15
C ARG A 230 19.91 -32.65 -18.13
N LEU A 231 21.11 -32.08 -18.27
CA LEU A 231 22.22 -32.37 -17.35
C LEU A 231 21.99 -31.68 -16.00
N ASN A 232 21.50 -30.45 -16.01
CA ASN A 232 21.10 -29.73 -14.80
C ASN A 232 19.96 -30.43 -14.07
N LEU A 233 18.96 -30.93 -14.79
CA LEU A 233 17.88 -31.72 -14.24
C LEU A 233 18.40 -32.99 -13.56
N GLY A 234 19.31 -33.72 -14.21
CA GLY A 234 19.94 -34.90 -13.62
C GLY A 234 20.73 -34.56 -12.35
N PHE A 235 21.47 -33.45 -12.35
CA PHE A 235 22.19 -32.96 -11.17
C PHE A 235 21.23 -32.60 -10.02
N VAL A 236 20.16 -31.85 -10.29
CA VAL A 236 19.14 -31.51 -9.29
C VAL A 236 18.48 -32.77 -8.73
N ALA A 237 18.13 -33.74 -9.57
CA ALA A 237 17.56 -35.01 -9.13
C ALA A 237 18.49 -35.73 -8.15
N THR A 238 19.81 -35.73 -8.41
CA THR A 238 20.77 -36.33 -7.46
C THR A 238 20.87 -35.60 -6.13
N LEU A 239 20.72 -34.27 -6.13
CA LEU A 239 20.63 -33.50 -4.89
C LEU A 239 19.36 -33.83 -4.13
N PHE A 240 18.22 -33.92 -4.83
CA PHE A 240 16.92 -34.24 -4.23
C PHE A 240 16.91 -35.62 -3.58
N ASN A 241 17.30 -36.68 -4.32
CA ASN A 241 17.27 -38.07 -3.84
C ASN A 241 18.19 -38.26 -2.61
N ARG A 242 19.31 -37.51 -2.55
CA ARG A 242 20.27 -37.62 -1.43
C ARG A 242 19.90 -36.71 -0.26
N HIS A 243 19.40 -35.52 -0.55
CA HIS A 243 19.23 -34.41 0.40
C HIS A 243 17.99 -33.58 0.07
N ILE A 244 16.81 -34.07 0.44
CA ILE A 244 15.57 -33.33 0.26
C ILE A 244 15.51 -32.03 1.09
N GLY A 245 16.18 -31.97 2.24
CA GLY A 245 16.24 -30.78 3.10
C GLY A 245 14.91 -30.34 3.75
N ILE A 246 13.82 -31.08 3.52
CA ILE A 246 12.52 -30.85 4.12
C ILE A 246 12.39 -31.78 5.32
N ARG A 247 12.21 -31.24 6.53
CA ARG A 247 11.96 -32.05 7.73
C ARG A 247 10.46 -32.08 8.01
N LEU A 248 9.80 -33.23 7.92
CA LEU A 248 8.44 -33.38 8.46
C LEU A 248 8.49 -33.19 9.97
N ALA A 249 7.67 -32.25 10.46
CA ALA A 249 7.41 -32.09 11.90
C ALA A 249 6.96 -33.43 12.47
N THR A 250 7.40 -33.76 13.68
CA THR A 250 6.81 -34.89 14.41
C THR A 250 5.32 -34.64 14.64
N GLU A 251 4.54 -35.69 14.88
CA GLU A 251 3.10 -35.52 15.16
C GLU A 251 2.85 -34.55 16.32
N GLU A 252 3.74 -34.53 17.31
CA GLU A 252 3.72 -33.59 18.44
C GLU A 252 3.93 -32.15 17.99
N GLN A 253 4.97 -31.88 17.18
CA GLN A 253 5.22 -30.54 16.64
C GLN A 253 4.11 -30.06 15.70
N ALA A 254 3.50 -30.97 14.95
CA ALA A 254 2.36 -30.64 14.09
C ALA A 254 1.11 -30.29 14.92
N ARG A 255 0.87 -31.00 16.04
CA ARG A 255 -0.20 -30.70 17.00
C ARG A 255 0.02 -29.36 17.68
N GLU A 256 1.24 -29.04 18.12
CA GLU A 256 1.58 -27.75 18.72
C GLU A 256 1.37 -26.58 17.73
N ILE A 257 1.77 -26.75 16.47
CA ILE A 257 1.56 -25.74 15.42
C ILE A 257 0.05 -25.56 15.15
N ALA A 258 -0.73 -26.65 15.13
CA ALA A 258 -2.17 -26.57 14.93
C ALA A 258 -2.87 -25.86 16.12
N ALA A 259 -2.52 -26.21 17.35
CA ALA A 259 -3.04 -25.56 18.55
C ALA A 259 -2.68 -24.06 18.57
N GLY A 260 -1.43 -23.71 18.25
CA GLY A 260 -1.02 -22.31 18.17
C GLY A 260 -1.73 -21.51 17.06
N ARG A 261 -2.18 -22.18 15.99
CA ARG A 261 -2.99 -21.56 14.93
C ARG A 261 -4.42 -21.30 15.40
N GLU A 262 -5.04 -22.25 16.09
CA GLU A 262 -6.37 -22.06 16.69
C GLU A 262 -6.38 -20.91 17.70
N ASP A 263 -5.38 -20.85 18.58
CA ASP A 263 -5.19 -19.75 19.54
C ASP A 263 -5.04 -18.39 18.83
N ALA A 264 -4.31 -18.36 17.71
CA ALA A 264 -4.10 -17.13 16.93
C ALA A 264 -5.39 -16.68 16.21
N GLU A 265 -6.16 -17.63 15.66
CA GLU A 265 -7.45 -17.37 15.03
C GLU A 265 -8.47 -16.85 16.05
N GLU A 266 -8.49 -17.40 17.26
CA GLU A 266 -9.35 -16.91 18.35
C GLU A 266 -8.98 -15.48 18.77
N ARG A 267 -7.68 -15.19 18.92
CA ARG A 267 -7.20 -13.83 19.23
C ARG A 267 -7.53 -12.83 18.12
N ALA A 268 -7.45 -13.23 16.85
CA ALA A 268 -7.82 -12.39 15.72
C ALA A 268 -9.31 -12.03 15.75
N ARG A 269 -10.18 -13.02 15.97
CA ARG A 269 -11.64 -12.80 16.14
C ARG A 269 -11.93 -11.86 17.30
N ALA A 270 -11.29 -12.06 18.45
CA ALA A 270 -11.46 -11.18 19.61
C ALA A 270 -10.96 -9.75 19.34
N ALA A 271 -9.90 -9.58 18.55
CA ALA A 271 -9.40 -8.27 18.15
C ALA A 271 -10.35 -7.56 17.17
N GLU A 272 -10.92 -8.29 16.20
CA GLU A 272 -11.93 -7.76 15.27
C GLU A 272 -13.19 -7.29 16.02
N GLU A 273 -13.69 -8.09 16.97
CA GLU A 273 -14.83 -7.67 17.80
C GLU A 273 -14.52 -6.42 18.64
N ARG A 274 -13.31 -6.32 19.20
CA ARG A 274 -12.88 -5.11 19.94
C ARG A 274 -12.79 -3.89 19.03
N ALA A 275 -12.24 -4.05 17.83
CA ALA A 275 -12.15 -2.97 16.85
C ALA A 275 -13.55 -2.46 16.48
N ARG A 276 -14.50 -3.36 16.22
CA ARG A 276 -15.88 -3.00 15.94
C ARG A 276 -16.54 -2.22 17.08
N ARG A 277 -16.34 -2.63 18.34
CA ARG A 277 -16.87 -1.90 19.51
C ARG A 277 -16.28 -0.49 19.61
N LEU A 278 -14.97 -0.36 19.39
CA LEU A 278 -14.30 0.94 19.41
C LEU A 278 -14.77 1.86 18.27
N GLU A 279 -15.06 1.30 17.09
CA GLU A 279 -15.65 2.05 15.98
C GLU A 279 -17.07 2.53 16.30
N GLU A 280 -17.91 1.68 16.91
CA GLU A 280 -19.25 2.04 17.37
C GLU A 280 -19.20 3.14 18.45
N GLU A 281 -18.29 3.02 19.43
CA GLU A 281 -18.07 4.02 20.47
C GLU A 281 -17.54 5.35 19.90
N ALA A 282 -16.59 5.31 18.98
CA ALA A 282 -16.06 6.49 18.30
C ALA A 282 -17.14 7.19 17.45
N GLY A 283 -18.01 6.42 16.79
CA GLY A 283 -19.18 6.93 16.07
C GLY A 283 -20.14 7.66 17.00
N ALA A 284 -20.45 7.07 18.17
CA ALA A 284 -21.31 7.68 19.17
C ALA A 284 -20.72 9.00 19.75
N LEU A 285 -19.41 9.03 20.01
CA LEU A 285 -18.72 10.23 20.48
C LEU A 285 -18.71 11.34 19.42
N ARG A 286 -18.48 11.00 18.15
CA ARG A 286 -18.57 11.96 17.04
C ARG A 286 -19.96 12.56 16.92
N ALA A 287 -21.01 11.73 17.00
CA ALA A 287 -22.40 12.21 16.95
C ALA A 287 -22.75 13.13 18.13
N ARG A 288 -22.20 12.86 19.33
CA ARG A 288 -22.37 13.76 20.50
C ARG A 288 -21.66 15.10 20.29
N ALA A 289 -20.41 15.07 19.82
CA ALA A 289 -19.65 16.29 19.54
C ALA A 289 -20.32 17.15 18.44
N GLU A 290 -20.92 16.53 17.42
CA GLU A 290 -21.68 17.25 16.38
C GLU A 290 -22.94 17.92 16.95
N ARG A 291 -23.66 17.26 17.86
CA ARG A 291 -24.82 17.85 18.54
C ARG A 291 -24.42 19.05 19.40
N GLU A 292 -23.38 18.90 20.22
CA GLU A 292 -22.87 20.00 21.05
C GLU A 292 -22.39 21.18 20.21
N ARG A 293 -21.72 20.92 19.07
CA ARG A 293 -21.33 21.98 18.12
C ARG A 293 -22.56 22.68 17.54
N ALA A 294 -23.55 21.93 17.07
CA ALA A 294 -24.79 22.50 16.53
C ALA A 294 -25.55 23.35 17.56
N GLU A 295 -25.63 22.89 18.81
CA GLU A 295 -26.22 23.64 19.92
C GLU A 295 -25.44 24.94 20.21
N SER A 296 -24.11 24.87 20.26
CA SER A 296 -23.26 26.05 20.46
C SER A 296 -23.39 27.08 19.33
N GLU A 297 -23.48 26.63 18.08
CA GLU A 297 -23.70 27.49 16.92
C GLU A 297 -25.08 28.13 16.94
N ALA A 298 -26.12 27.37 17.30
CA ALA A 298 -27.48 27.89 17.45
C ALA A 298 -27.54 28.96 18.55
N ALA A 299 -26.89 28.72 19.69
CA ALA A 299 -26.78 29.69 20.78
C ALA A 299 -26.04 30.96 20.32
N ARG A 300 -24.94 30.82 19.58
CA ARG A 300 -24.20 31.97 19.02
C ARG A 300 -25.06 32.79 18.06
N ARG A 301 -25.78 32.15 17.14
CA ARG A 301 -26.69 32.82 16.21
C ARG A 301 -27.82 33.55 16.93
N SER A 302 -28.39 32.95 17.98
CA SER A 302 -29.42 33.57 18.81
C SER A 302 -28.88 34.83 19.53
N ALA A 303 -27.68 34.74 20.11
CA ALA A 303 -27.03 35.89 20.76
C ALA A 303 -26.71 37.02 19.77
N GLU A 304 -26.19 36.69 18.57
CA GLU A 304 -25.94 37.66 17.50
C GLU A 304 -27.24 38.32 17.00
N ALA A 305 -28.34 37.58 16.89
CA ALA A 305 -29.65 38.11 16.52
C ALA A 305 -30.21 39.05 17.61
N ALA A 306 -30.11 38.65 18.88
CA ALA A 306 -30.53 39.48 20.01
C ALA A 306 -29.70 40.77 20.10
N GLY A 307 -28.39 40.70 19.84
CA GLY A 307 -27.51 41.87 19.79
C GLY A 307 -27.91 42.84 18.67
N ARG A 308 -28.21 42.32 17.46
CA ARG A 308 -28.72 43.14 16.34
C ARG A 308 -30.04 43.82 16.67
N ALA A 309 -31.00 43.10 17.25
CA ALA A 309 -32.29 43.65 17.64
C ALA A 309 -32.16 44.77 18.69
N ARG A 310 -31.26 44.61 19.67
CA ARG A 310 -30.96 45.68 20.65
C ARG A 310 -30.37 46.92 19.98
N HIS A 311 -29.41 46.73 19.07
CA HIS A 311 -28.80 47.84 18.36
C HIS A 311 -29.80 48.59 17.46
N GLU A 312 -30.69 47.87 16.78
CA GLU A 312 -31.77 48.46 15.99
C GLU A 312 -32.76 49.25 16.86
N ALA A 313 -33.12 48.72 18.03
CA ALA A 313 -33.98 49.42 18.99
C ALA A 313 -33.34 50.71 19.53
N GLU A 314 -32.06 50.68 19.87
CA GLU A 314 -31.30 51.88 20.27
C GLU A 314 -31.26 52.92 19.14
N LEU A 315 -31.03 52.48 17.90
CA LEU A 315 -30.97 53.36 16.74
C LEU A 315 -32.35 53.99 16.44
N ALA A 316 -33.43 53.24 16.62
CA ALA A 316 -34.80 53.76 16.50
C ALA A 316 -35.11 54.78 17.61
N ALA A 317 -34.71 54.53 18.85
CA ALA A 317 -34.87 55.47 19.95
C ALA A 317 -34.09 56.78 19.71
N LEU A 318 -32.85 56.69 19.20
CA LEU A 318 -32.06 57.87 18.83
C LEU A 318 -32.67 58.67 17.69
N LYS A 319 -33.24 57.99 16.67
CA LYS A 319 -33.98 58.66 15.59
C LYS A 319 -35.18 59.43 16.14
N HIS A 320 -35.98 58.81 17.01
CA HIS A 320 -37.12 59.46 17.63
C HIS A 320 -36.70 60.69 18.47
N LEU A 321 -35.60 60.58 19.23
CA LEU A 321 -35.05 61.73 19.97
C LEU A 321 -34.60 62.86 19.03
N TYR A 322 -33.91 62.53 17.94
CA TYR A 322 -33.49 63.51 16.92
C TYR A 322 -34.69 64.21 16.26
N GLU A 323 -35.71 63.46 15.87
CA GLU A 323 -36.93 64.00 15.27
C GLU A 323 -37.69 64.91 16.24
N SER A 324 -37.78 64.52 17.52
CA SER A 324 -38.41 65.36 18.55
C SER A 324 -37.63 66.66 18.81
N ALA A 325 -36.29 66.60 18.82
CA ALA A 325 -35.44 67.78 18.92
C ALA A 325 -35.56 68.70 17.69
N ALA A 326 -35.63 68.13 16.48
CA ALA A 326 -35.84 68.89 15.25
C ALA A 326 -37.21 69.60 15.25
N ALA A 327 -38.26 68.93 15.74
CA ALA A 327 -39.58 69.54 15.90
C ALA A 327 -39.56 70.69 16.92
N ALA A 328 -38.88 70.52 18.06
CA ALA A 328 -38.73 71.57 19.07
C ALA A 328 -37.96 72.78 18.53
N LEU A 329 -36.91 72.56 17.73
CA LEU A 329 -36.16 73.63 17.06
C LEU A 329 -37.02 74.38 16.03
N ASP A 330 -37.86 73.70 15.25
CA ASP A 330 -38.75 74.39 14.29
C ASP A 330 -39.83 75.22 15.00
N ILE A 331 -40.35 74.75 16.14
CA ILE A 331 -41.25 75.54 16.99
C ILE A 331 -40.55 76.80 17.51
N HIS A 332 -39.32 76.66 18.01
CA HIS A 332 -38.55 77.80 18.50
C HIS A 332 -38.25 78.81 17.38
N ARG A 333 -37.88 78.34 16.18
CA ARG A 333 -37.65 79.17 14.99
C ARG A 333 -38.88 79.98 14.61
N ARG A 334 -40.06 79.35 14.59
CA ARG A 334 -41.33 80.05 14.32
C ARG A 334 -41.64 81.11 15.38
N GLY A 335 -41.39 80.81 16.65
CA GLY A 335 -41.57 81.79 17.74
C GLY A 335 -40.65 83.02 17.60
N VAL A 336 -39.40 82.81 17.18
CA VAL A 336 -38.46 83.92 16.90
C VAL A 336 -38.90 84.73 15.68
N GLU A 337 -39.36 84.08 14.61
CA GLU A 337 -39.87 84.75 13.40
C GLU A 337 -41.14 85.58 13.70
N GLU A 338 -42.05 85.06 14.51
CA GLU A 338 -43.25 85.78 14.96
C GLU A 338 -42.91 86.97 15.87
N GLY A 339 -41.93 86.80 16.78
CA GLY A 339 -41.43 87.89 17.63
C GLY A 339 -40.76 89.01 16.84
N LEU A 340 -39.96 88.68 15.83
CA LEU A 340 -39.34 89.66 14.92
C LEU A 340 -40.38 90.40 14.08
N SER A 341 -41.41 89.69 13.60
CA SER A 341 -42.52 90.27 12.85
C SER A 341 -43.31 91.28 13.68
N ALA A 342 -43.59 90.95 14.95
CA ALA A 342 -44.24 91.85 15.90
C ALA A 342 -43.39 93.10 16.20
N ALA A 343 -42.09 92.94 16.38
CA ALA A 343 -41.17 94.08 16.59
C ALA A 343 -41.10 95.01 15.37
N LEU A 344 -41.07 94.45 14.16
CA LEU A 344 -41.11 95.21 12.91
C LEU A 344 -42.46 95.93 12.70
N ALA A 345 -43.57 95.33 13.14
CA ALA A 345 -44.88 95.98 13.14
C ALA A 345 -44.94 97.17 14.10
N GLY A 346 -44.31 97.07 15.28
CA GLY A 346 -44.15 98.18 16.23
C GLY A 346 -43.35 99.34 15.64
N ILE A 347 -42.18 99.06 15.05
CA ILE A 347 -41.35 100.08 14.40
C ILE A 347 -42.08 100.79 13.26
N ARG A 348 -42.93 100.06 12.50
CA ARG A 348 -43.79 100.64 11.44
C ARG A 348 -44.89 101.54 11.99
N ALA A 349 -45.42 101.26 13.18
CA ALA A 349 -46.43 102.09 13.82
C ALA A 349 -45.80 103.41 14.31
N ASP A 350 -44.61 103.33 14.92
CA ASP A 350 -43.87 104.50 15.40
C ASP A 350 -43.43 105.43 14.24
N LEU A 351 -43.01 104.86 13.10
CA LEU A 351 -42.67 105.65 11.92
C LEU A 351 -43.88 106.38 11.30
N ARG A 352 -45.08 105.81 11.41
CA ARG A 352 -46.32 106.47 10.95
C ARG A 352 -46.74 107.61 11.85
N ALA A 353 -46.51 107.49 13.16
CA ALA A 353 -46.78 108.56 14.11
C ALA A 353 -45.85 109.77 13.88
N PHE A 354 -44.57 109.52 13.55
CA PHE A 354 -43.58 110.57 13.32
C PHE A 354 -43.83 111.41 12.06
N LEU A 355 -44.42 110.83 11.01
CA LEU A 355 -44.69 111.54 9.74
C LEU A 355 -46.00 112.33 9.73
N ALA A 356 -46.83 112.22 10.78
CA ALA A 356 -48.15 112.85 10.84
C ALA A 356 -48.15 114.28 11.43
N ASP A 357 -47.01 114.76 11.95
CA ASP A 357 -47.00 115.97 12.80
C ASP A 357 -45.96 117.02 12.38
N GLN A 358 -46.12 117.62 11.20
CA GLN A 358 -45.40 118.86 10.82
C GLN A 358 -46.29 119.82 9.97
N PRO A 359 -46.57 121.06 10.41
CA PRO A 359 -47.24 122.11 9.64
C PRO A 359 -46.27 123.14 8.99
N VAL A 360 -46.85 124.02 8.17
CA VAL A 360 -46.25 124.82 7.07
C VAL A 360 -45.71 126.21 7.49
N GLY A 361 -44.44 126.52 7.13
CA GLY A 361 -43.99 127.80 6.50
C GLY A 361 -43.31 128.94 7.28
N GLY A 362 -42.08 129.36 6.85
CA GLY A 362 -41.61 130.78 6.88
C GLY A 362 -40.26 131.13 7.55
N ALA A 363 -39.28 131.66 6.79
CA ALA A 363 -37.84 131.87 7.10
C ALA A 363 -37.40 133.05 8.02
N ALA A 364 -36.25 132.94 8.72
CA ALA A 364 -34.98 133.68 8.46
C ALA A 364 -33.93 133.76 9.64
N THR A 365 -32.70 133.33 9.34
CA THR A 365 -31.32 133.83 9.68
C THR A 365 -30.63 133.78 11.09
N GLN A 366 -29.39 133.20 11.04
CA GLN A 366 -28.14 133.31 11.86
C GLN A 366 -27.78 132.23 12.94
N PRO A 367 -26.46 131.90 13.14
CA PRO A 367 -25.95 130.51 13.31
C PRO A 367 -25.08 130.25 14.60
N PRO A 368 -24.20 129.20 14.70
CA PRO A 368 -24.26 128.03 15.63
C PRO A 368 -23.23 128.08 16.82
N PRO A 369 -23.09 127.12 17.80
CA PRO A 369 -22.64 125.69 17.68
C PRO A 369 -23.15 124.74 18.81
N PRO A 370 -22.45 123.64 19.22
CA PRO A 370 -22.31 122.31 18.61
C PRO A 370 -23.04 121.18 19.38
N GLY A 371 -23.20 120.00 18.75
CA GLY A 371 -24.09 118.92 19.21
C GLY A 371 -23.58 118.01 20.36
N PRO A 372 -24.45 117.08 20.80
CA PRO A 372 -24.02 115.69 20.99
C PRO A 372 -25.00 114.63 20.45
N SER A 373 -24.39 113.63 19.80
CA SER A 373 -24.60 112.18 19.86
C SER A 373 -25.99 111.61 20.21
N LEU A 374 -26.56 110.95 19.20
CA LEU A 374 -27.80 110.19 19.21
C LEU A 374 -27.78 108.90 20.06
N LYS A 375 -28.97 108.63 20.64
CA LYS A 375 -29.59 107.34 21.01
C LYS A 375 -29.38 106.80 22.43
N GLU A 376 -30.35 107.16 23.26
CA GLU A 376 -30.98 106.27 24.24
C GLU A 376 -31.66 105.08 23.54
N ALA A 377 -31.45 103.87 24.07
CA ALA A 377 -32.51 102.90 24.41
C ALA A 377 -31.89 101.56 24.83
N ALA A 378 -31.87 101.26 26.14
CA ALA A 378 -31.80 99.91 26.70
C ALA A 378 -32.27 99.95 28.17
N PRO A 379 -33.05 98.95 28.61
CA PRO A 379 -32.54 98.17 29.73
C PRO A 379 -32.37 96.70 29.35
N ALA A 380 -31.27 96.16 29.84
CA ALA A 380 -30.77 94.82 29.60
C ALA A 380 -31.57 93.76 30.36
N ALA A 381 -31.85 92.65 29.67
CA ALA A 381 -32.03 91.33 30.28
C ALA A 381 -31.21 90.31 29.48
N SER A 382 -29.92 90.22 29.87
CA SER A 382 -29.01 89.07 29.80
C SER A 382 -29.24 88.00 28.71
N LEU A 383 -28.73 88.27 27.49
CA LEU A 383 -28.34 87.25 26.50
C LEU A 383 -26.84 86.93 26.67
N ALA A 384 -26.47 86.19 27.70
CA ALA A 384 -25.06 85.90 27.99
C ALA A 384 -24.57 84.47 27.68
N ASP A 385 -25.44 83.48 27.42
CA ASP A 385 -24.99 82.07 27.37
C ASP A 385 -25.29 81.29 26.06
N GLU A 386 -25.75 81.92 24.99
CA GLU A 386 -25.96 81.23 23.70
C GLU A 386 -24.68 80.66 23.04
N PRO A 387 -23.49 81.31 23.11
CA PRO A 387 -22.27 80.73 22.56
C PRO A 387 -21.79 79.49 23.32
N GLY A 388 -22.16 79.37 24.60
CA GLY A 388 -21.77 78.26 25.47
C GLY A 388 -22.54 76.97 25.17
N LEU A 389 -23.84 77.06 24.91
CA LEU A 389 -24.70 75.90 24.65
C LEU A 389 -24.39 75.24 23.29
N LEU A 390 -24.18 76.06 22.25
CA LEU A 390 -23.78 75.56 20.92
C LEU A 390 -22.38 74.95 20.94
N ARG A 391 -21.45 75.53 21.69
CA ARG A 391 -20.10 74.98 21.84
C ARG A 391 -20.10 73.68 22.65
N ALA A 392 -20.89 73.60 23.71
CA ALA A 392 -21.10 72.38 24.49
C ALA A 392 -21.75 71.26 23.65
N LEU A 393 -22.70 71.58 22.76
CA LEU A 393 -23.30 70.61 21.85
C LEU A 393 -22.30 70.10 20.79
N VAL A 394 -21.50 71.00 20.21
CA VAL A 394 -20.44 70.61 19.25
C VAL A 394 -19.37 69.76 19.93
N ASP A 395 -18.95 70.11 21.15
CA ASP A 395 -17.99 69.34 21.92
C ASP A 395 -18.57 67.96 22.31
N LYS A 396 -19.86 67.88 22.66
CA LYS A 396 -20.53 66.60 22.96
C LYS A 396 -20.66 65.72 21.72
N VAL A 397 -20.93 66.30 20.55
CA VAL A 397 -20.98 65.56 19.27
C VAL A 397 -19.58 65.05 18.87
N LEU A 398 -18.54 65.86 19.08
CA LEU A 398 -17.16 65.44 18.86
C LEU A 398 -16.72 64.33 19.83
N GLU A 399 -17.12 64.41 21.10
CA GLU A 399 -16.87 63.38 22.11
C GLU A 399 -17.55 62.06 21.73
N LEU A 400 -18.85 62.09 21.39
CA LEU A 400 -19.60 60.91 20.95
C LEU A 400 -19.07 60.31 19.64
N SER A 401 -18.60 61.15 18.72
CA SER A 401 -17.94 60.71 17.49
C SER A 401 -16.62 59.99 17.79
N LYS A 402 -15.84 60.50 18.75
CA LYS A 402 -14.58 59.91 19.20
C LYS A 402 -14.79 58.58 19.91
N GLU A 403 -15.75 58.49 20.81
CA GLU A 403 -16.15 57.24 21.48
C GLU A 403 -16.63 56.19 20.48
N ARG A 404 -17.41 56.59 19.46
CA ARG A 404 -17.84 55.68 18.39
C ARG A 404 -16.66 55.18 17.56
N GLY A 405 -15.69 56.05 17.26
CA GLY A 405 -14.44 55.69 16.60
C GLY A 405 -13.59 54.71 17.41
N ASP A 406 -13.50 54.90 18.73
CA ASP A 406 -12.76 54.00 19.63
C ASP A 406 -13.44 52.64 19.77
N ARG A 407 -14.78 52.60 19.86
CA ARG A 407 -15.54 51.34 19.87
C ARG A 407 -15.40 50.56 18.56
N LEU A 408 -15.39 51.24 17.42
CA LEU A 408 -15.14 50.61 16.12
C LEU A 408 -13.72 50.03 16.02
N ARG A 409 -12.71 50.76 16.50
CA ARG A 409 -11.33 50.27 16.56
C ARG A 409 -11.18 49.07 17.49
N ALA A 410 -11.82 49.09 18.66
CA ALA A 410 -11.82 47.97 19.60
C ALA A 410 -12.51 46.72 19.01
N ALA A 411 -13.63 46.89 18.32
CA ALA A 411 -14.34 45.80 17.64
C ALA A 411 -13.49 45.20 16.49
N GLN A 412 -12.78 46.02 15.72
CA GLN A 412 -11.86 45.54 14.69
C GLN A 412 -10.68 44.77 15.29
N ALA A 413 -10.13 45.23 16.42
CA ALA A 413 -9.06 44.52 17.11
C ALA A 413 -9.51 43.14 17.64
N GLN A 414 -10.73 43.04 18.19
CA GLN A 414 -11.29 41.75 18.63
C GLN A 414 -11.55 40.78 17.48
N LEU A 415 -11.98 41.29 16.32
CA LEU A 415 -12.16 40.49 15.11
C LEU A 415 -10.83 39.90 14.61
N GLU A 416 -9.77 40.72 14.56
CA GLU A 416 -8.42 40.26 14.17
C GLU A 416 -7.83 39.25 15.16
N GLN A 417 -8.09 39.43 16.46
CA GLN A 417 -7.68 38.46 17.49
C GLN A 417 -8.41 37.13 17.33
N SER A 418 -9.70 37.16 16.99
CA SER A 418 -10.52 35.96 16.74
C SER A 418 -10.07 35.21 15.48
N LYS A 419 -9.67 35.93 14.42
CA LYS A 419 -9.09 35.32 13.21
C LYS A 419 -7.78 34.60 13.50
N LYS A 420 -6.87 35.23 14.27
CA LYS A 420 -5.60 34.60 14.67
C LYS A 420 -5.80 33.32 15.48
N VAL A 421 -6.79 33.29 16.38
CA VAL A 421 -7.13 32.08 17.14
C VAL A 421 -7.68 30.99 16.21
N ASN A 422 -8.50 31.35 15.23
CA ASN A 422 -9.05 30.39 14.27
C ASN A 422 -7.97 29.82 13.32
N ASP A 423 -7.00 30.64 12.91
CA ASP A 423 -5.86 30.19 12.11
C ASP A 423 -4.92 29.26 12.89
N LEU A 424 -4.75 29.48 14.20
CA LEU A 424 -4.00 28.57 15.09
C LEU A 424 -4.68 27.21 15.27
N ILE A 425 -6.02 27.16 15.24
CA ILE A 425 -6.80 25.91 15.33
C ILE A 425 -6.76 25.14 13.99
N SER A 426 -6.68 25.84 12.86
CA SER A 426 -6.63 25.24 11.51
C SER A 426 -5.27 24.58 11.19
N VAL A 427 -4.17 25.06 11.76
CA VAL A 427 -2.81 24.54 11.50
C VAL A 427 -2.43 23.36 12.43
N GLY A 428 -3.24 23.07 13.46
CA GLY A 428 -2.98 22.01 14.46
C GLY A 428 -3.84 20.75 14.35
N GLY A 429 -4.55 20.54 13.23
CA GLY A 429 -5.41 19.38 12.98
C GLY A 429 -4.77 18.30 12.12
#